data_AF-A0A5E4FET9-F1
#
_entry.id   AF-A0A5E4FET9-F1
#
_cell.length_a   1.000
_cell.length_b   1.000
_cell.length_c   1.000
_cell.angle_alpha   90.00
_cell.angle_beta   90.00
_cell.angle_gamma   90.00
#
_symmetry.space_group_name_H-M   'P 1'
#
loop_
_entity.id
_entity.type
_entity.pdbx_description
1 polymer ?
#
loop_
_entity_poly.entity_id
_entity_poly.type
_entity_poly.pdbx_seq_one_letter_code
_entity_poly.pdbx_strand_id
1 'polypeptide(L)'
;MALEFRSQMDDAWYDARIVMDGYDCLRVKFIGFPDDHDEVFDANNLTSFKDIAEFRRRFRPVSVQVQDNECSQVAKGTLVCVAHAICPDDRRFYDAVVYKVLHEEHRFVKGEEECPCSFILFWRHGPKAGCLTVQDLENICRVQPRRSKMNPLLTSFLETAREKIEITLSKICATPHEAAYDEKACRPSVSQRLKQDTSTSRRPSSLISSLKGLYKLPLKPFPNALVS
;
A
#
# COMPACT_ATOMS: atom_id res chain seq x y z
N MET A 1 4.54 -15.51 13.56
CA MET A 1 3.75 -14.26 13.55
C MET A 1 2.72 -14.38 12.46
N ALA A 2 1.45 -14.12 12.75
CA ALA A 2 0.41 -14.05 11.73
C ALA A 2 0.69 -12.87 10.79
N LEU A 3 0.57 -13.10 9.49
CA LEU A 3 0.93 -12.17 8.44
C LEU A 3 -0.17 -12.17 7.40
N GLU A 4 -0.46 -11.01 6.82
CA GLU A 4 -1.23 -10.92 5.59
C GLU A 4 -0.36 -10.38 4.46
N PHE A 5 -0.63 -10.89 3.26
CA PHE A 5 0.06 -10.53 2.04
C PHE A 5 -0.93 -9.95 1.02
N ARG A 6 -0.51 -8.89 0.35
CA ARG A 6 -1.25 -8.29 -0.76
C ARG A 6 -0.84 -8.95 -2.07
N SER A 7 -1.75 -9.72 -2.67
CA SER A 7 -1.51 -10.52 -3.88
C SER A 7 -1.13 -9.65 -5.09
N GLN A 8 -0.26 -10.16 -5.97
CA GLN A 8 0.04 -9.50 -7.25
C GLN A 8 -1.10 -9.61 -8.27
N MET A 9 -1.97 -10.62 -8.12
CA MET A 9 -2.98 -10.96 -9.12
C MET A 9 -4.19 -10.04 -9.08
N ASP A 10 -4.65 -9.68 -7.88
CA ASP A 10 -5.91 -8.93 -7.69
C ASP A 10 -5.81 -7.75 -6.72
N ASP A 11 -4.61 -7.50 -6.18
CA ASP A 11 -4.29 -6.47 -5.17
C ASP A 11 -5.07 -6.60 -3.84
N ALA A 12 -5.72 -7.74 -3.59
CA ALA A 12 -6.40 -8.03 -2.34
C ALA A 12 -5.43 -8.54 -1.26
N TRP A 13 -5.81 -8.34 0.00
CA TRP A 13 -5.11 -8.85 1.17
C TRP A 13 -5.63 -10.24 1.56
N TYR A 14 -4.70 -11.14 1.85
CA TYR A 14 -4.98 -12.51 2.28
C TYR A 14 -4.11 -12.89 3.46
N ASP A 15 -4.66 -13.69 4.37
CA ASP A 15 -3.86 -14.38 5.38
C ASP A 15 -2.84 -15.29 4.71
N ALA A 16 -1.58 -15.17 5.14
CA ALA A 16 -0.49 -15.85 4.48
C ALA A 16 0.57 -16.35 5.47
N ARG A 17 1.27 -17.40 5.05
CA ARG A 17 2.55 -17.81 5.62
C ARG A 17 3.61 -17.71 4.54
N ILE A 18 4.85 -17.50 4.96
CA ILE A 18 5.99 -17.45 4.04
C ILE A 18 6.95 -18.58 4.37
N VAL A 19 7.52 -19.17 3.32
CA VAL A 19 8.56 -20.19 3.40
C VAL A 19 9.68 -19.82 2.44
N MET A 20 10.92 -20.14 2.83
CA MET A 20 12.04 -20.04 1.90
C MET A 20 12.03 -21.27 0.99
N ASP A 21 12.14 -21.03 -0.30
CA ASP A 21 12.16 -22.06 -1.35
C ASP A 21 13.56 -22.05 -2.00
N GLY A 22 14.55 -22.54 -1.26
CA GLY A 22 15.95 -22.33 -1.58
C GLY A 22 16.51 -21.05 -0.94
N TYR A 23 17.68 -20.61 -1.41
CA TYR A 23 18.40 -19.48 -0.79
C TYR A 23 17.80 -18.12 -1.18
N ASP A 24 17.35 -17.99 -2.42
CA ASP A 24 16.99 -16.71 -3.03
C ASP A 24 15.51 -16.58 -3.37
N CYS A 25 14.69 -17.58 -3.08
CA CYS A 25 13.26 -17.55 -3.40
C CYS A 25 12.41 -17.54 -2.14
N LEU A 26 11.45 -16.62 -2.10
CA LEU A 26 10.42 -16.55 -1.08
C LEU A 26 9.10 -17.03 -1.67
N ARG A 27 8.50 -18.06 -1.06
CA ARG A 27 7.17 -18.53 -1.42
C ARG A 27 6.16 -18.05 -0.39
N VAL A 28 5.11 -17.39 -0.87
CA VAL A 28 3.95 -16.98 -0.09
C VAL A 28 2.87 -18.03 -0.28
N LYS A 29 2.46 -18.67 0.81
CA LYS A 29 1.34 -19.63 0.82
C LYS A 29 0.12 -19.00 1.47
N PHE A 30 -0.99 -18.98 0.74
CA PHE A 30 -2.25 -18.41 1.22
C PHE A 30 -2.96 -19.38 2.17
N ILE A 31 -3.40 -18.89 3.32
CA ILE A 31 -4.08 -19.73 4.31
C ILE A 31 -5.48 -20.07 3.79
N GLY A 32 -5.83 -21.36 3.81
CA GLY A 32 -7.12 -21.85 3.32
C GLY A 32 -7.17 -22.14 1.82
N PHE A 33 -6.07 -21.91 1.09
CA PHE A 33 -5.96 -22.21 -0.33
C PHE A 33 -4.93 -23.32 -0.60
N PRO A 34 -5.10 -24.08 -1.70
CA PRO A 34 -4.12 -25.05 -2.15
C PRO A 34 -2.84 -24.38 -2.69
N ASP A 35 -1.75 -25.16 -2.73
CA ASP A 35 -0.40 -24.69 -3.06
C ASP A 35 -0.25 -24.19 -4.52
N ASP A 36 -1.20 -24.49 -5.41
CA ASP A 36 -1.25 -23.98 -6.79
C ASP A 36 -1.60 -22.48 -6.87
N HIS A 37 -2.11 -21.91 -5.78
CA HIS A 37 -2.30 -20.48 -5.63
C HIS A 37 -1.08 -19.75 -5.04
N ASP A 38 -0.02 -20.46 -4.63
CA ASP A 38 1.15 -19.84 -4.02
C ASP A 38 1.82 -18.83 -4.96
N GLU A 39 2.27 -17.69 -4.41
CA GLU A 39 3.08 -16.73 -5.15
C GLU A 39 4.57 -16.90 -4.79
N VAL A 40 5.41 -17.08 -5.81
CA VAL A 40 6.86 -17.30 -5.65
C VAL A 40 7.64 -16.10 -6.16
N PHE A 41 8.59 -15.62 -5.36
CA PHE A 41 9.40 -14.46 -5.63
C PHE A 41 10.88 -14.79 -5.59
N ASP A 42 11.59 -14.54 -6.68
CA ASP A 42 13.05 -14.60 -6.72
C ASP A 42 13.64 -13.22 -6.35
N ALA A 43 14.61 -13.20 -5.44
CA ALA A 43 15.36 -12.00 -5.05
C ALA A 43 16.03 -11.31 -6.25
N ASN A 44 16.39 -12.05 -7.30
CA ASN A 44 16.96 -11.53 -8.54
C ASN A 44 15.99 -10.61 -9.31
N ASN A 45 14.67 -10.75 -9.09
CA ASN A 45 13.67 -9.90 -9.72
C ASN A 45 13.52 -8.53 -9.03
N LEU A 46 14.12 -8.35 -7.84
CA LEU A 46 14.15 -7.07 -7.14
C LEU A 46 15.41 -6.30 -7.55
N THR A 47 15.30 -5.50 -8.61
CA THR A 47 16.46 -4.87 -9.27
C THR A 47 16.88 -3.53 -8.65
N SER A 48 16.03 -2.94 -7.81
CA SER A 48 16.27 -1.64 -7.21
C SER A 48 15.82 -1.58 -5.73
N PHE A 49 16.39 -0.63 -4.97
CA PHE A 49 15.93 -0.35 -3.61
C PHE A 49 14.45 0.03 -3.55
N LYS A 50 13.91 0.60 -4.64
CA LYS A 50 12.48 0.90 -4.78
C LYS A 50 11.67 -0.39 -4.84
N ASP A 51 12.12 -1.38 -5.63
CA ASP A 51 11.44 -2.69 -5.75
C ASP A 51 11.39 -3.41 -4.40
N ILE A 52 12.51 -3.41 -3.66
CA ILE A 52 12.58 -3.94 -2.28
C ILE A 52 11.55 -3.25 -1.38
N ALA A 53 11.48 -1.91 -1.44
CA ALA A 53 10.55 -1.14 -0.62
C ALA A 53 9.08 -1.41 -1.00
N GLU A 54 8.77 -1.57 -2.29
CA GLU A 54 7.44 -1.90 -2.78
C GLU A 54 7.04 -3.33 -2.43
N PHE A 55 7.95 -4.29 -2.58
CA PHE A 55 7.74 -5.69 -2.17
C PHE A 55 7.45 -5.78 -0.67
N ARG A 56 8.26 -5.13 0.17
CA ARG A 56 8.02 -5.04 1.62
C ARG A 56 6.64 -4.44 1.96
N ARG A 57 6.14 -3.51 1.15
CA ARG A 57 4.82 -2.89 1.39
C ARG A 57 3.66 -3.88 1.22
N ARG A 58 3.86 -4.99 0.51
CA ARG A 58 2.86 -6.06 0.35
C ARG A 58 2.72 -6.97 1.57
N PHE A 59 3.52 -6.77 2.62
CA PHE A 59 3.41 -7.54 3.86
C PHE A 59 3.05 -6.64 5.04
N ARG A 60 2.16 -7.12 5.91
CA ARG A 60 1.86 -6.50 7.21
C ARG A 60 1.27 -7.51 8.20
N PRO A 61 1.19 -7.19 9.51
CA PRO A 61 0.45 -8.01 10.45
C PRO A 61 -1.03 -8.09 10.06
N VAL A 62 -1.66 -9.23 10.33
CA VAL A 62 -3.08 -9.48 10.03
C VAL A 62 -3.96 -8.36 10.58
N SER A 63 -4.86 -7.83 9.77
CA SER A 63 -5.80 -6.79 10.19
C SER A 63 -6.81 -7.35 11.18
N VAL A 64 -7.23 -6.55 12.15
CA VAL A 64 -8.11 -7.01 13.25
C VAL A 64 -9.53 -6.50 13.01
N GLN A 65 -10.51 -7.39 13.02
CA GLN A 65 -11.92 -7.00 12.91
C GLN A 65 -12.29 -6.07 14.06
N VAL A 66 -12.92 -4.94 13.73
CA VAL A 66 -13.35 -3.95 14.73
C VAL A 66 -14.66 -4.43 15.36
N GLN A 67 -14.72 -4.45 16.69
CA GLN A 67 -15.95 -4.78 17.41
C GLN A 67 -16.84 -3.53 17.58
N ASP A 68 -18.12 -3.73 17.84
CA ASP A 68 -19.13 -2.66 17.91
C ASP A 68 -18.79 -1.58 18.94
N ASN A 69 -18.29 -1.99 20.10
CA ASN A 69 -17.81 -1.09 21.16
C ASN A 69 -16.47 -0.37 20.80
N GLU A 70 -15.79 -0.80 19.74
CA GLU A 70 -14.54 -0.23 19.24
C GLU A 70 -14.73 0.70 18.04
N CYS A 71 -15.98 0.96 17.60
CA CYS A 71 -16.26 1.77 16.42
C CYS A 71 -15.63 3.17 16.49
N SER A 72 -15.50 3.74 17.70
CA SER A 72 -14.87 5.03 17.98
C SER A 72 -13.39 5.10 17.60
N GLN A 73 -12.73 3.94 17.46
CA GLN A 73 -11.33 3.83 17.06
C GLN A 73 -11.17 3.98 15.53
N VAL A 74 -12.26 3.88 14.76
CA VAL A 74 -12.29 4.04 13.30
C VAL A 74 -12.62 5.49 12.95
N ALA A 75 -11.68 6.38 13.25
CA ALA A 75 -11.84 7.82 13.00
C ALA A 75 -11.48 8.23 11.55
N LYS A 76 -11.87 9.44 11.18
CA LYS A 76 -11.45 10.06 9.91
C LYS A 76 -9.92 10.04 9.76
N GLY A 77 -9.45 9.65 8.58
CA GLY A 77 -8.03 9.53 8.24
C GLY A 77 -7.41 8.17 8.59
N THR A 78 -8.13 7.30 9.30
CA THR A 78 -7.65 5.96 9.63
C THR A 78 -7.57 5.09 8.37
N LEU A 79 -6.44 4.40 8.21
CA LEU A 79 -6.28 3.34 7.21
C LEU A 79 -6.98 2.07 7.72
N VAL A 80 -7.91 1.57 6.93
CA VAL A 80 -8.68 0.36 7.23
C VAL A 80 -8.55 -0.65 6.10
N CYS A 81 -8.71 -1.93 6.45
CA CYS A 81 -8.82 -3.03 5.52
C CYS A 81 -10.31 -3.39 5.43
N VAL A 82 -10.89 -3.32 4.24
CA VAL A 82 -12.33 -3.35 4.02
C VAL A 82 -12.66 -4.57 3.20
N ALA A 83 -13.65 -5.32 3.67
CA ALA A 83 -14.16 -6.45 2.95
C ALA A 83 -15.08 -5.99 1.80
N HIS A 84 -14.90 -6.58 0.63
CA HIS A 84 -15.69 -6.32 -0.56
C HIS A 84 -16.14 -7.65 -1.16
N ALA A 85 -17.45 -7.84 -1.27
CA ALA A 85 -18.01 -8.98 -1.97
C ALA A 85 -17.90 -8.75 -3.48
N ILE A 86 -17.14 -9.62 -4.15
CA ILE A 86 -17.07 -9.68 -5.61
C ILE A 86 -18.26 -10.47 -6.15
N CYS A 87 -18.58 -11.58 -5.48
CA CYS A 87 -19.81 -12.36 -5.63
C CYS A 87 -20.22 -12.89 -4.23
N PRO A 88 -21.40 -13.52 -4.08
CA PRO A 88 -21.92 -13.93 -2.76
C PRO A 88 -20.94 -14.77 -1.92
N ASP A 89 -20.13 -15.60 -2.56
CA ASP A 89 -19.19 -16.52 -1.89
C ASP A 89 -17.72 -16.07 -1.96
N ASP A 90 -17.43 -14.92 -2.59
CA ASP A 90 -16.07 -14.38 -2.75
C ASP A 90 -15.97 -13.00 -2.12
N ARG A 91 -15.42 -12.97 -0.91
CA ARG A 91 -15.16 -11.75 -0.15
C ARG A 91 -13.67 -11.50 -0.07
N ARG A 92 -13.25 -10.37 -0.63
CA ARG A 92 -11.84 -9.95 -0.69
C ARG A 92 -11.61 -8.69 0.10
N PHE A 93 -10.38 -8.47 0.52
CA PHE A 93 -10.05 -7.37 1.42
C PHE A 93 -9.13 -6.34 0.74
N TYR A 94 -9.50 -5.06 0.81
CA TYR A 94 -8.74 -3.97 0.19
C TYR A 94 -8.54 -2.80 1.14
N ASP A 95 -7.56 -1.94 0.89
CA ASP A 95 -7.33 -0.79 1.76
C ASP A 95 -8.21 0.39 1.36
N ALA A 96 -8.78 1.02 2.36
CA ALA A 96 -9.43 2.31 2.24
C ALA A 96 -9.01 3.24 3.38
N VAL A 97 -9.29 4.53 3.20
CA VAL A 97 -9.13 5.55 4.25
C VAL A 97 -10.50 6.04 4.64
N VAL A 98 -10.76 6.13 5.95
CA VAL A 98 -12.00 6.70 6.47
C VAL A 98 -12.06 8.18 6.10
N TYR A 99 -12.97 8.54 5.20
CA TYR A 99 -13.19 9.92 4.78
C TYR A 99 -14.08 10.66 5.79
N LYS A 100 -15.13 9.99 6.27
CA LYS A 100 -16.08 10.53 7.25
C LYS A 100 -16.76 9.38 8.00
N VAL A 101 -17.09 9.61 9.27
CA VAL A 101 -17.94 8.71 10.07
C VAL A 101 -19.31 9.36 10.25
N LEU A 102 -20.36 8.59 10.02
CA LEU A 102 -21.76 8.94 10.31
C LEU A 102 -22.13 8.21 11.59
N HIS A 103 -22.06 8.94 12.70
CA HIS A 103 -22.35 8.37 14.02
C HIS A 103 -23.86 8.26 14.21
N GLU A 104 -24.28 7.14 14.78
CA GLU A 104 -25.65 6.86 15.19
C GLU A 104 -25.66 6.37 16.63
N GLU A 105 -26.80 6.46 17.31
CA GLU A 105 -26.94 5.93 18.67
C GLU A 105 -26.86 4.41 18.65
N HIS A 106 -25.94 3.85 19.43
CA HIS A 106 -25.79 2.41 19.57
C HIS A 106 -26.99 1.79 20.25
N ARG A 107 -27.29 0.54 19.87
CA ARG A 107 -28.45 -0.20 20.38
C ARG A 107 -27.95 -1.38 21.20
N PHE A 108 -28.77 -1.85 22.12
CA PHE A 108 -28.48 -3.04 22.91
C PHE A 108 -29.56 -4.09 22.69
N VAL A 109 -29.19 -5.21 22.06
CA VAL A 109 -30.10 -6.31 21.78
C VAL A 109 -29.64 -7.51 22.60
N LYS A 110 -30.51 -7.99 23.51
CA LYS A 110 -30.19 -9.11 24.43
C LYS A 110 -28.90 -8.91 25.27
N GLY A 111 -28.50 -7.66 25.50
CA GLY A 111 -27.29 -7.33 26.25
C GLY A 111 -26.02 -7.18 25.41
N GLU A 112 -26.09 -7.39 24.10
CA GLU A 112 -25.00 -7.15 23.16
C GLU A 112 -25.18 -5.78 22.50
N GLU A 113 -24.07 -5.05 22.35
CA GLU A 113 -24.03 -3.75 21.70
C GLU A 113 -24.02 -3.93 20.18
N GLU A 114 -24.96 -3.28 19.50
CA GLU A 114 -25.03 -3.21 18.04
C GLU A 114 -24.67 -1.79 17.59
N CYS A 115 -23.68 -1.68 16.70
CA CYS A 115 -23.20 -0.41 16.14
C CYS A 115 -23.88 -0.09 14.79
N PRO A 116 -24.80 0.88 14.73
CA PRO A 116 -25.41 1.33 13.47
C PRO A 116 -24.60 2.41 12.74
N CYS A 117 -23.39 2.74 13.21
CA CYS A 117 -22.58 3.78 12.56
C CYS A 117 -22.17 3.36 11.15
N SER A 118 -22.24 4.30 10.21
CA SER A 118 -21.76 4.09 8.84
C SER A 118 -20.47 4.86 8.56
N PHE A 119 -19.61 4.29 7.73
CA PHE A 119 -18.30 4.83 7.41
C PHE A 119 -18.22 5.15 5.92
N ILE A 120 -17.93 6.40 5.60
CA ILE A 120 -17.63 6.82 4.22
C ILE A 120 -16.15 6.57 3.98
N LEU A 121 -15.82 5.67 3.07
CA LEU A 121 -14.47 5.19 2.80
C LEU A 121 -13.98 5.64 1.43
N PHE A 122 -12.73 6.08 1.35
CA PHE A 122 -12.02 6.35 0.11
C PHE A 122 -11.07 5.19 -0.20
N TRP A 123 -11.36 4.43 -1.25
CA TRP A 123 -10.61 3.22 -1.59
C TRP A 123 -9.26 3.56 -2.20
N ARG A 124 -8.19 2.98 -1.66
CA ARG A 124 -6.82 3.21 -2.15
C ARG A 124 -6.47 2.33 -3.33
N HIS A 125 -7.06 1.14 -3.38
CA HIS A 125 -6.79 0.12 -4.39
C HIS A 125 -7.98 -0.84 -4.54
N GLY A 126 -7.82 -1.84 -5.41
CA GLY A 126 -8.88 -2.80 -5.75
C GLY A 126 -9.95 -2.25 -6.69
N PRO A 127 -11.07 -2.98 -6.87
CA PRO A 127 -12.12 -2.67 -7.85
C PRO A 127 -12.82 -1.32 -7.65
N LYS A 128 -12.73 -0.74 -6.44
CA LYS A 128 -13.35 0.54 -6.08
C LYS A 128 -12.34 1.68 -5.97
N ALA A 129 -11.09 1.48 -6.36
CA ALA A 129 -10.01 2.46 -6.21
C ALA A 129 -10.43 3.86 -6.69
N GLY A 130 -10.19 4.88 -5.87
CA GLY A 130 -10.53 6.27 -6.16
C GLY A 130 -12.01 6.64 -5.91
N CYS A 131 -12.89 5.68 -5.61
CA CYS A 131 -14.28 5.96 -5.27
C CYS A 131 -14.50 6.21 -3.77
N LEU A 132 -15.62 6.87 -3.46
CA LEU A 132 -16.17 6.92 -2.10
C LEU A 132 -17.35 5.94 -2.00
N THR A 133 -17.38 5.13 -0.94
CA THR A 133 -18.53 4.26 -0.65
C THR A 133 -18.91 4.36 0.82
N VAL A 134 -20.15 4.00 1.14
CA VAL A 134 -20.62 3.80 2.52
C VAL A 134 -20.44 2.32 2.87
N GLN A 135 -19.96 2.04 4.08
CA GLN A 135 -19.78 0.69 4.64
C GLN A 135 -20.16 0.67 6.11
N ASP A 136 -20.64 -0.48 6.57
CA ASP A 136 -20.92 -0.75 7.97
C ASP A 136 -19.69 -1.29 8.69
N LEU A 137 -19.69 -1.25 10.02
CA LEU A 137 -18.53 -1.62 10.85
C LEU A 137 -18.10 -3.08 10.63
N GLU A 138 -19.04 -4.00 10.44
CA GLU A 138 -18.81 -5.43 10.19
C GLU A 138 -17.93 -5.72 8.96
N ASN A 139 -17.82 -4.76 8.03
CA ASN A 139 -17.01 -4.86 6.83
C ASN A 139 -15.60 -4.27 7.02
N ILE A 140 -15.28 -3.77 8.20
CA ILE A 140 -14.07 -2.99 8.48
C ILE A 140 -13.16 -3.72 9.47
N CYS A 141 -11.93 -3.96 9.02
CA CYS A 141 -10.82 -4.39 9.86
C CYS A 141 -9.83 -3.24 10.05
N ARG A 142 -9.34 -3.08 11.27
CA ARG A 142 -8.29 -2.11 11.62
C ARG A 142 -6.93 -2.65 11.18
N VAL A 143 -6.22 -1.85 10.37
CA VAL A 143 -4.85 -2.15 9.97
C VAL A 143 -3.91 -1.93 11.16
N GLN A 144 -3.17 -2.97 11.52
CA GLN A 144 -2.21 -2.87 12.63
C GLN A 144 -0.98 -2.05 12.24
N PRO A 145 -0.45 -1.19 13.14
CA PRO A 145 0.80 -0.51 12.92
C PRO A 145 1.95 -1.50 12.68
N ARG A 146 2.84 -1.17 11.74
CA ARG A 146 4.07 -1.96 11.45
C ARG A 146 5.16 -1.80 12.52
N ARG A 147 4.78 -1.71 13.80
CA ARG A 147 5.68 -1.57 14.96
C ARG A 147 6.22 -2.92 15.44
N SER A 148 5.60 -4.02 15.04
CA SER A 148 6.06 -5.37 15.33
C SER A 148 7.31 -5.72 14.53
N LYS A 149 8.19 -6.53 15.13
CA LYS A 149 9.37 -7.08 14.47
C LYS A 149 8.91 -7.83 13.21
N MET A 150 9.52 -7.50 12.07
CA MET A 150 9.16 -8.12 10.79
C MET A 150 9.50 -9.62 10.82
N ASN A 151 8.79 -10.42 10.01
CA ASN A 151 9.07 -11.84 9.91
C ASN A 151 10.57 -12.05 9.56
N PRO A 152 11.33 -12.89 10.30
CA PRO A 152 12.74 -13.11 10.04
C PRO A 152 13.03 -13.62 8.62
N LEU A 153 12.16 -14.46 8.05
CA LEU A 153 12.34 -14.99 6.70
C LEU A 153 12.22 -13.88 5.65
N LEU A 154 11.20 -13.02 5.78
CA LEU A 154 11.06 -11.85 4.92
C LEU A 154 12.24 -10.91 5.07
N THR A 155 12.75 -10.73 6.28
CA THR A 155 13.93 -9.89 6.54
C THR A 155 15.15 -10.46 5.83
N SER A 156 15.42 -11.75 5.98
CA SER A 156 16.53 -12.44 5.30
C SER A 156 16.44 -12.29 3.78
N PHE A 157 15.28 -12.57 3.19
CA PHE A 157 15.05 -12.46 1.75
C PHE A 157 15.31 -11.03 1.22
N LEU A 158 14.83 -10.01 1.93
CA LEU A 158 15.02 -8.61 1.54
C LEU A 158 16.49 -8.17 1.62
N GLU A 159 17.24 -8.63 2.63
CA GLU A 159 18.67 -8.35 2.73
C GLU A 159 19.46 -9.06 1.64
N THR A 160 19.11 -10.32 1.30
CA THR A 160 19.71 -11.02 0.16
C THR A 160 19.49 -10.28 -1.16
N ALA A 161 18.28 -9.80 -1.42
CA ALA A 161 18.00 -8.96 -2.59
C ALA A 161 18.83 -7.66 -2.58
N ARG A 162 18.97 -7.03 -1.41
CA ARG A 162 19.75 -5.81 -1.23
C ARG A 162 21.23 -6.01 -1.52
N GLU A 163 21.84 -7.04 -0.95
CA GLU A 163 23.25 -7.39 -1.17
C GLU A 163 23.56 -7.60 -2.65
N LYS A 164 22.65 -8.27 -3.38
CA LYS A 164 22.79 -8.48 -4.83
C LYS A 164 22.79 -7.16 -5.62
N ILE A 165 21.93 -6.22 -5.25
CA ILE A 165 21.92 -4.88 -5.87
C ILE A 165 23.24 -4.17 -5.59
N GLU A 166 23.71 -4.18 -4.34
CA GLU A 166 24.95 -3.52 -3.94
C GLU A 166 26.17 -4.10 -4.68
N ILE A 167 26.28 -5.44 -4.78
CA ILE A 167 27.32 -6.12 -5.55
C ILE A 167 27.27 -5.72 -7.04
N THR A 168 26.08 -5.65 -7.61
CA THR A 168 25.90 -5.28 -9.03
C THR A 168 26.34 -3.84 -9.28
N LEU A 169 25.97 -2.91 -8.39
CA LEU A 169 26.40 -1.51 -8.46
C LEU A 169 27.92 -1.37 -8.30
N SER A 170 28.54 -2.12 -7.38
CA SER A 170 30.00 -2.11 -7.22
C SER A 170 30.74 -2.59 -8.48
N LYS A 171 30.23 -3.61 -9.16
CA LYS A 171 30.81 -4.11 -10.43
C LYS A 171 30.73 -3.06 -11.54
N ILE A 172 29.62 -2.34 -11.64
CA ILE A 172 29.43 -1.27 -12.63
C ILE A 172 30.40 -0.11 -12.38
N CYS A 173 30.62 0.27 -11.12
CA CYS A 173 31.57 1.33 -10.77
C CYS A 173 33.03 0.93 -10.96
N ALA A 174 33.34 -0.38 -11.02
CA ALA A 174 34.69 -0.90 -11.12
C ALA A 174 35.20 -1.06 -12.56
N THR A 175 34.36 -0.88 -13.59
CA THR A 175 34.80 -0.91 -14.99
C THR A 175 35.36 0.45 -15.42
N PRO A 176 36.66 0.58 -15.73
CA PRO A 176 37.21 1.80 -16.31
C PRO A 176 36.65 1.97 -17.73
N HIS A 177 36.04 3.13 -18.00
CA HIS A 177 35.86 3.59 -19.36
C HIS A 177 37.24 4.00 -19.89
N GLU A 178 37.91 3.13 -20.64
CA GLU A 178 39.08 3.49 -21.46
C GLU A 178 38.61 4.49 -22.53
N ALA A 179 38.49 5.76 -22.14
CA ALA A 179 38.45 6.87 -23.07
C ALA A 179 39.89 7.07 -23.54
N ALA A 180 40.22 6.51 -24.71
CA ALA A 180 41.42 6.90 -25.44
C ALA A 180 41.27 8.39 -25.82
N TYR A 181 41.84 9.29 -25.02
CA TYR A 181 42.08 10.67 -25.42
C TYR A 181 43.45 10.77 -26.07
N ASP A 182 43.48 11.02 -27.37
CA ASP A 182 44.67 11.36 -28.15
C ASP A 182 44.96 12.86 -27.93
N GLU A 183 46.06 13.17 -27.24
CA GLU A 183 46.56 14.53 -27.04
C GLU A 183 47.19 15.05 -28.33
N LYS A 184 46.44 15.83 -29.13
CA LYS A 184 47.03 16.81 -30.04
C LYS A 184 46.34 18.18 -29.97
N ALA A 185 46.99 19.03 -29.17
CA ALA A 185 47.26 20.46 -29.37
C ALA A 185 46.20 21.33 -30.09
N CYS A 186 45.63 22.27 -29.33
CA CYS A 186 45.48 23.64 -29.85
C CYS A 186 45.52 24.66 -28.69
N ARG A 187 46.51 25.56 -28.74
CA ARG A 187 46.62 26.73 -27.85
C ARG A 187 45.46 27.69 -28.14
N PRO A 188 44.96 28.41 -27.11
CA PRO A 188 44.42 29.74 -27.33
C PRO A 188 45.21 30.81 -26.60
N SER A 189 45.46 31.90 -27.34
CA SER A 189 45.94 33.19 -26.88
C SER A 189 44.90 33.92 -26.03
N VAL A 190 45.39 34.58 -24.98
CA VAL A 190 45.00 35.91 -24.46
C VAL A 190 43.52 36.31 -24.53
N SER A 191 42.88 36.46 -23.36
CA SER A 191 42.45 37.77 -22.85
C SER A 191 41.77 37.63 -21.49
N GLN A 192 42.37 38.22 -20.46
CA GLN A 192 41.71 38.52 -19.20
C GLN A 192 40.73 39.67 -19.40
N ARG A 193 39.48 39.48 -18.95
CA ARG A 193 38.76 40.55 -18.24
C ARG A 193 37.68 39.97 -17.33
N LEU A 194 37.97 40.02 -16.03
CA LEU A 194 36.97 40.11 -14.98
C LEU A 194 36.02 41.28 -15.28
N LYS A 195 34.73 41.09 -14.99
CA LYS A 195 33.91 42.07 -14.27
C LYS A 195 32.69 41.38 -13.64
N GLN A 196 32.55 41.63 -12.34
CA GLN A 196 31.36 41.43 -11.53
C GLN A 196 30.21 42.28 -12.07
N ASP A 197 28.96 41.86 -11.86
CA ASP A 197 28.05 42.54 -10.93
C ASP A 197 26.60 42.03 -11.01
N THR A 198 26.10 41.64 -9.84
CA THR A 198 24.87 42.12 -9.18
C THR A 198 23.52 42.13 -9.95
N SER A 199 22.55 41.42 -9.35
CA SER A 199 21.29 41.99 -8.81
C SER A 199 19.95 41.37 -9.28
N THR A 200 19.12 41.08 -8.27
CA THR A 200 17.66 41.33 -8.20
C THR A 200 16.63 40.37 -8.83
N SER A 201 15.93 39.66 -7.93
CA SER A 201 14.45 39.59 -7.78
C SER A 201 13.57 39.05 -8.93
N ARG A 202 12.77 38.02 -8.64
CA ARG A 202 11.30 38.11 -8.39
C ARG A 202 10.66 36.72 -8.33
N ARG A 203 9.84 36.48 -7.30
CA ARG A 203 8.74 35.50 -7.35
C ARG A 203 7.62 36.05 -8.25
N PRO A 204 6.77 35.16 -8.78
CA PRO A 204 5.38 35.24 -8.31
C PRO A 204 4.69 33.88 -8.07
N SER A 205 3.72 33.95 -7.15
CA SER A 205 2.57 33.06 -6.90
C SER A 205 1.60 33.06 -8.12
N SER A 206 0.58 32.24 -8.36
CA SER A 206 -0.42 31.55 -7.52
C SER A 206 -1.49 30.86 -8.44
N LEU A 207 -2.26 29.91 -7.89
CA LEU A 207 -3.65 29.49 -8.25
C LEU A 207 -3.83 28.61 -9.51
N ILE A 208 -4.67 27.55 -9.49
CA ILE A 208 -6.14 27.62 -9.64
C ILE A 208 -6.85 26.40 -9.00
N SER A 209 -8.10 26.66 -8.60
CA SER A 209 -9.06 25.88 -7.83
C SER A 209 -10.12 25.16 -8.67
N SER A 210 -10.91 24.34 -7.97
CA SER A 210 -12.34 24.00 -8.19
C SER A 210 -12.69 22.80 -9.06
N LEU A 211 -13.48 21.89 -8.47
CA LEU A 211 -14.74 21.39 -9.05
C LEU A 211 -15.66 20.85 -7.92
N LYS A 212 -16.86 21.41 -7.85
CA LYS A 212 -18.03 21.00 -7.04
C LYS A 212 -19.12 20.50 -7.99
N GLY A 213 -19.96 19.58 -7.50
CA GLY A 213 -21.20 19.10 -8.13
C GLY A 213 -20.96 17.72 -8.79
N LEU A 214 -21.78 16.69 -8.57
CA LEU A 214 -23.24 16.68 -8.55
C LEU A 214 -23.83 15.40 -7.91
N TYR A 215 -25.17 15.42 -7.81
CA TYR A 215 -26.20 14.36 -7.71
C TYR A 215 -26.42 13.54 -6.42
N LYS A 216 -27.53 13.91 -5.76
CA LYS A 216 -28.41 13.08 -4.92
C LYS A 216 -29.16 12.05 -5.76
N LEU A 217 -29.33 10.82 -5.26
CA LEU A 217 -30.46 9.94 -5.56
C LEU A 217 -30.94 9.24 -4.27
N PRO A 218 -32.24 8.97 -4.09
CA PRO A 218 -32.81 8.45 -2.84
C PRO A 218 -32.74 6.92 -2.79
N LEU A 219 -32.27 6.37 -1.67
CA LEU A 219 -32.40 4.94 -1.37
C LEU A 219 -33.80 4.67 -0.77
N LYS A 220 -34.61 3.87 -1.46
CA LYS A 220 -35.79 3.23 -0.87
C LYS A 220 -35.36 1.97 -0.11
N PRO A 221 -35.99 1.64 1.03
CA PRO A 221 -35.69 0.43 1.78
C PRO A 221 -36.29 -0.80 1.08
N PHE A 222 -35.55 -1.91 1.05
CA PHE A 222 -36.10 -3.24 0.72
C PHE A 222 -36.09 -4.14 1.97
N PRO A 223 -37.05 -5.08 2.06
CA PRO A 223 -37.55 -5.63 3.31
C PRO A 223 -36.82 -6.92 3.74
N ASN A 224 -36.92 -7.17 5.05
CA ASN A 224 -36.56 -8.41 5.73
C ASN A 224 -37.17 -9.66 5.05
N ALA A 225 -36.35 -10.68 4.82
CA ALA A 225 -36.78 -12.07 4.67
C ALA A 225 -36.20 -12.84 5.86
N LEU A 226 -36.99 -13.08 6.91
CA LEU A 226 -37.80 -14.29 7.13
C LEU A 226 -36.97 -15.58 7.19
N VAL A 227 -36.71 -15.95 8.44
CA VAL A 227 -36.70 -17.27 9.06
C VAL A 227 -37.34 -18.38 8.22
N SER A 228 -36.59 -19.46 8.06
CA SER A 228 -37.06 -20.85 8.16
C SER A 228 -35.88 -21.76 8.48
#